data_AF-A0A7K3Y3V6-F1
#
_entry.id   AF-A0A7K3Y3V6-F1
#
_cell.length_a   1.000
_cell.length_b   1.000
_cell.length_c   1.000
_cell.angle_alpha   90.00
_cell.angle_beta   90.00
_cell.angle_gamma   90.00
#
_symmetry.space_group_name_H-M   'P 1'
#
loop_
_entity.id
_entity.type
_entity.pdbx_description
1 polymer ?
#
loop_
_entity_poly.entity_id
_entity_poly.type
_entity_poly.pdbx_seq_one_letter_code
_entity_poly.pdbx_strand_id
1 'polypeptide(L)'
;TITGGAARFGVEMAFPGADRTKFTEAVLFPLAGLEPDGAALLDSVSAITTGLFYSGTARVAAGLAAGTLSREEACGILKDVLLLTPETAEDCLRCIEGFGAYPAAVHEGYRRVRDYVGASGPRQWERFARILTAPLMPADLADTP
;
A
#
# COMPACT_ATOMS: atom_id res chain seq x y z
N THR A 1 -8.32 -4.69 -6.93
CA THR A 1 -9.63 -5.10 -6.40
C THR A 1 -10.01 -4.18 -5.25
N ILE A 2 -11.31 -3.91 -5.04
CA ILE A 2 -11.77 -3.09 -3.90
C ILE A 2 -11.48 -3.77 -2.58
N THR A 3 -11.75 -5.07 -2.48
CA THR A 3 -11.48 -5.87 -1.27
C THR A 3 -9.99 -5.91 -0.89
N GLY A 4 -9.09 -6.10 -1.87
CA GLY A 4 -7.64 -6.05 -1.62
C GLY A 4 -7.18 -4.65 -1.19
N GLY A 5 -7.76 -3.60 -1.79
CA GLY A 5 -7.53 -2.22 -1.37
C GLY A 5 -8.02 -1.93 0.05
N ALA A 6 -9.21 -2.44 0.40
CA ALA A 6 -9.82 -2.30 1.71
C ALA A 6 -9.05 -3.03 2.80
N ALA A 7 -8.54 -4.24 2.52
CA ALA A 7 -7.69 -4.98 3.45
C ALA A 7 -6.42 -4.18 3.80
N ARG A 8 -5.80 -3.55 2.79
CA ARG A 8 -4.65 -2.69 3.00
C ARG A 8 -5.00 -1.43 3.79
N PHE A 9 -6.06 -0.73 3.40
CA PHE A 9 -6.49 0.50 4.07
C PHE A 9 -6.99 0.24 5.51
N GLY A 10 -7.52 -0.95 5.78
CA GLY A 10 -7.96 -1.37 7.11
C GLY A 10 -6.85 -1.32 8.16
N VAL A 11 -5.59 -1.53 7.78
CA VAL A 11 -4.44 -1.39 8.68
C VAL A 11 -4.27 0.07 9.12
N GLU A 12 -4.39 1.01 8.17
CA GLU A 12 -4.30 2.45 8.45
C GLU A 12 -5.49 2.94 9.30
N MET A 13 -6.68 2.36 9.08
CA MET A 13 -7.89 2.61 9.88
C MET A 13 -7.73 2.14 11.32
N ALA A 14 -7.24 0.90 11.50
CA ALA A 14 -7.12 0.29 12.82
C ALA A 14 -5.95 0.86 13.63
N PHE A 15 -4.89 1.30 12.96
CA PHE A 15 -3.68 1.82 13.59
C PHE A 15 -3.21 3.10 12.87
N PRO A 16 -3.84 4.26 13.16
CA PRO A 16 -3.47 5.54 12.56
C PRO A 16 -2.02 5.92 12.87
N GLY A 17 -1.38 6.67 11.97
CA GLY A 17 0.06 6.98 12.05
C GLY A 17 0.52 7.53 13.41
N ALA A 18 -0.21 8.49 13.99
CA ALA A 18 0.16 9.07 15.28
C ALA A 18 0.12 8.05 16.43
N ASP A 19 -0.85 7.15 16.44
CA ASP A 19 -0.97 6.12 17.48
C ASP A 19 0.05 5.00 17.25
N ARG A 20 0.36 4.69 15.98
CA ARG A 20 1.44 3.78 15.61
C ARG A 20 2.79 4.28 16.09
N THR A 21 3.13 5.54 15.84
CA THR A 21 4.39 6.14 16.30
C THR A 21 4.49 6.09 17.82
N LYS A 22 3.44 6.51 18.54
CA LYS A 22 3.41 6.47 20.02
C LYS A 22 3.59 5.05 20.56
N PHE A 23 2.92 4.07 19.96
CA PHE A 23 3.03 2.67 20.39
C PHE A 23 4.45 2.12 20.12
N THR A 24 5.00 2.43 18.95
CA THR A 24 6.38 2.04 18.62
C THR A 24 7.38 2.65 19.60
N GLU A 25 7.25 3.94 19.89
CA GLU A 25 8.11 4.68 20.81
C GLU A 25 8.00 4.17 22.26
N ALA A 26 6.78 4.03 22.78
CA ALA A 26 6.55 3.73 24.19
C ALA A 26 6.65 2.23 24.53
N VAL A 27 6.48 1.34 23.55
CA VAL A 27 6.40 -0.12 23.79
C VAL A 27 7.45 -0.88 22.99
N LEU A 28 7.46 -0.74 21.66
CA LEU A 28 8.29 -1.60 20.82
C LEU A 28 9.78 -1.29 20.95
N PHE A 29 10.15 -0.01 21.00
CA PHE A 29 11.53 0.43 21.09
C PHE A 29 12.20 -0.04 22.38
N PRO A 30 11.62 0.16 23.58
CA PRO A 30 12.15 -0.40 24.82
C PRO A 30 12.32 -1.92 24.80
N LEU A 31 11.35 -2.65 24.23
CA LEU A 31 11.43 -4.11 24.10
C LEU A 31 12.54 -4.58 23.15
N ALA A 32 12.88 -3.77 22.15
CA ALA A 32 13.96 -4.02 21.21
C ALA A 32 15.33 -3.47 21.67
N GLY A 33 15.39 -2.76 22.80
CA GLY A 33 16.60 -2.08 23.26
C GLY A 33 17.00 -0.89 22.38
N LEU A 34 16.03 -0.21 21.75
CA LEU A 34 16.23 0.95 20.90
C LEU A 34 15.84 2.24 21.62
N GLU A 35 16.53 3.33 21.30
CA GLU A 35 16.26 4.67 21.84
C GLU A 35 15.01 5.31 21.20
N PRO A 36 14.07 5.89 21.99
CA PRO A 36 12.79 6.45 21.53
C PRO A 36 12.88 7.49 20.39
N ASP A 37 13.96 8.29 20.37
CA ASP A 37 14.14 9.44 19.48
C ASP A 37 14.06 9.08 17.98
N GLY A 38 14.29 7.81 17.63
CA GLY A 38 14.20 7.31 16.24
C GLY A 38 12.80 6.94 15.76
N ALA A 39 11.78 6.89 16.63
CA ALA A 39 10.49 6.28 16.30
C ALA A 39 9.73 7.04 15.19
N ALA A 40 9.73 8.37 15.25
CA ALA A 40 9.07 9.20 14.24
C ALA A 40 9.78 9.13 12.86
N LEU A 41 11.11 9.07 12.87
CA LEU A 41 11.91 8.91 11.65
C LEU A 41 11.66 7.54 11.03
N LEU A 42 11.68 6.48 11.84
CA LEU A 42 11.39 5.12 11.38
C LEU A 42 9.99 5.05 10.76
N ASP A 43 8.98 5.59 11.42
CA ASP A 43 7.61 5.61 10.88
C ASP A 43 7.53 6.30 9.51
N SER A 44 8.17 7.46 9.40
CA SER A 44 8.21 8.26 8.16
C SER A 44 8.88 7.50 7.02
N VAL A 45 10.06 6.92 7.27
CA VAL A 45 10.80 6.13 6.28
C VAL A 45 10.01 4.89 5.89
N SER A 46 9.45 4.15 6.86
CA SER A 46 8.63 2.97 6.59
C SER A 46 7.40 3.31 5.75
N ALA A 47 6.71 4.42 6.04
CA ALA A 47 5.55 4.86 5.28
C ALA A 47 5.92 5.21 3.82
N ILE A 48 7.02 5.95 3.62
CA ILE A 48 7.50 6.34 2.28
C ILE A 48 7.95 5.12 1.49
N THR A 49 8.80 4.26 2.06
CA THR A 49 9.30 3.05 1.40
C THR A 49 8.16 2.10 1.03
N THR A 50 7.18 1.95 1.93
CA THR A 50 5.97 1.16 1.66
C THR A 50 5.17 1.75 0.49
N GLY A 51 4.92 3.05 0.50
CA GLY A 51 4.22 3.75 -0.58
C GLY A 51 4.93 3.62 -1.93
N LEU A 52 6.26 3.78 -1.94
CA LEU A 52 7.12 3.61 -3.11
C LEU A 52 7.03 2.18 -3.65
N PHE A 53 7.18 1.17 -2.79
CA PHE A 53 7.13 -0.24 -3.19
C PHE A 53 5.80 -0.57 -3.88
N TYR A 54 4.67 -0.21 -3.26
CA TYR A 54 3.36 -0.55 -3.83
C TYR A 54 3.03 0.22 -5.10
N SER A 55 3.39 1.50 -5.20
CA SER A 55 3.14 2.29 -6.41
C SER A 55 4.06 1.86 -7.56
N GLY A 56 5.31 1.52 -7.26
CA GLY A 56 6.28 0.99 -8.22
C GLY A 56 5.89 -0.36 -8.77
N THR A 57 5.55 -1.32 -7.91
CA THR A 57 5.09 -2.65 -8.35
C THR A 57 3.78 -2.58 -9.13
N ALA A 58 2.87 -1.67 -8.77
CA ALA A 58 1.67 -1.39 -9.57
C ALA A 58 2.00 -0.85 -10.96
N ARG A 59 2.95 0.08 -11.08
CA ARG A 59 3.42 0.60 -12.37
C ARG A 59 4.05 -0.51 -13.23
N VAL A 60 4.92 -1.33 -12.65
CA VAL A 60 5.57 -2.45 -13.34
C VAL A 60 4.52 -3.44 -13.84
N ALA A 61 3.59 -3.86 -12.98
CA ALA A 61 2.50 -4.77 -13.36
C ALA A 61 1.62 -4.21 -14.48
N ALA A 62 1.25 -2.94 -14.42
CA ALA A 62 0.46 -2.29 -15.46
C ALA A 62 1.23 -2.20 -16.79
N GLY A 63 2.50 -1.84 -16.75
CA GLY A 63 3.32 -1.70 -17.95
C GLY A 63 3.60 -3.04 -18.64
N LEU A 64 3.87 -4.10 -17.87
CA LEU A 64 4.01 -5.47 -18.41
C LEU A 64 2.70 -5.95 -19.03
N ALA A 65 1.56 -5.74 -18.35
CA ALA A 65 0.24 -6.13 -18.87
C ALA A 65 -0.15 -5.36 -20.14
N ALA A 66 0.27 -4.10 -20.25
CA ALA A 66 0.03 -3.27 -21.44
C ALA A 66 1.06 -3.50 -22.57
N GLY A 67 2.12 -4.29 -22.32
CA GLY A 67 3.22 -4.46 -23.25
C GLY A 67 4.07 -3.20 -23.47
N THR A 68 3.96 -2.20 -22.59
CA THR A 68 4.72 -0.94 -22.68
C THR A 68 6.05 -0.99 -21.92
N LEU A 69 6.31 -2.07 -21.18
CA LEU A 69 7.57 -2.35 -20.53
C LEU A 69 8.06 -3.74 -20.93
N SER A 70 9.35 -3.86 -21.24
CA SER A 70 10.03 -5.16 -21.34
C SER A 70 10.29 -5.74 -19.94
N ARG A 71 10.62 -7.04 -19.89
CA ARG A 71 11.05 -7.69 -18.65
C ARG A 71 12.32 -7.05 -18.09
N GLU A 72 13.28 -6.71 -18.95
CA GLU A 72 14.52 -6.04 -18.54
C GLU A 72 14.24 -4.64 -17.97
N GLU A 73 13.38 -3.86 -18.62
CA GLU A 73 12.99 -2.51 -18.14
C GLU A 73 12.24 -2.59 -16.81
N ALA A 74 11.34 -3.57 -16.66
CA ALA A 74 10.66 -3.85 -15.41
C ALA A 74 11.65 -4.20 -14.28
N CYS A 75 12.60 -5.10 -14.54
CA CYS A 75 13.65 -5.44 -13.58
C CYS A 75 14.52 -4.21 -13.23
N GLY A 76 14.83 -3.35 -14.20
CA GLY A 76 15.51 -2.09 -13.98
C GLY A 76 14.77 -1.19 -13.00
N ILE A 77 13.46 -0.98 -13.18
CA ILE A 77 12.64 -0.20 -12.25
C ILE A 77 12.67 -0.78 -10.83
N LEU A 78 12.54 -2.10 -10.70
CA LEU A 78 12.55 -2.77 -9.39
C LEU A 78 13.87 -2.56 -8.64
N LYS A 79 15.00 -2.57 -9.32
CA LYS A 79 16.33 -2.35 -8.71
C LYS A 79 16.63 -0.87 -8.49
N ASP A 80 16.50 -0.07 -9.54
CA ASP A 80 17.05 1.28 -9.58
C ASP A 80 16.11 2.32 -8.94
N VAL A 81 14.80 2.05 -8.95
CA VAL A 81 13.78 2.95 -8.39
C VAL A 81 13.26 2.42 -7.06
N LEU A 82 12.97 1.11 -6.96
CA LEU A 82 12.47 0.53 -5.72
C LEU A 82 13.58 0.04 -4.78
N LEU A 83 14.84 0.18 -5.19
CA LEU A 83 16.03 -0.12 -4.39
C LEU A 83 16.05 -1.58 -3.88
N LEU A 84 15.44 -2.50 -4.64
CA LEU A 84 15.44 -3.92 -4.30
C LEU A 84 16.78 -4.54 -4.67
N THR A 85 17.23 -5.51 -3.87
CA THR A 85 18.40 -6.33 -4.23
C THR A 85 18.12 -7.09 -5.53
N PRO A 86 19.15 -7.49 -6.29
CA PRO A 86 18.96 -8.24 -7.53
C PRO A 86 18.08 -9.49 -7.36
N GLU A 87 18.28 -10.25 -6.28
CA GLU A 87 17.49 -11.46 -5.99
C GLU A 87 16.03 -11.11 -5.70
N THR A 88 15.80 -10.10 -4.84
CA THR A 88 14.46 -9.65 -4.46
C THR A 88 13.70 -9.08 -5.65
N ALA A 89 14.39 -8.35 -6.53
CA ALA A 89 13.81 -7.79 -7.75
C ALA A 89 13.35 -8.91 -8.70
N GLU A 90 14.15 -9.96 -8.87
CA GLU A 90 13.79 -11.10 -9.73
C GLU A 90 12.60 -11.89 -9.17
N ASP A 91 12.57 -12.14 -7.86
CA ASP A 91 11.43 -12.80 -7.22
C ASP A 91 10.16 -11.95 -7.30
N CYS A 92 10.29 -10.63 -7.08
CA CYS A 92 9.17 -9.69 -7.23
C CYS A 92 8.64 -9.69 -8.68
N LEU A 93 9.53 -9.65 -9.66
CA LEU A 93 9.18 -9.71 -11.07
C LEU A 93 8.44 -11.01 -11.41
N ARG A 94 8.94 -12.16 -10.94
CA ARG A 94 8.28 -13.46 -11.13
C ARG A 94 6.88 -13.49 -10.52
N CYS A 95 6.71 -12.90 -9.34
CA CYS A 95 5.37 -12.74 -8.75
C CYS A 95 4.46 -11.87 -9.63
N ILE A 96 4.96 -10.73 -10.12
CA ILE A 96 4.18 -9.84 -10.99
C ILE A 96 3.77 -10.57 -12.29
N GLU A 97 4.67 -11.33 -12.90
CA GLU A 97 4.36 -12.13 -14.10
C GLU A 97 3.32 -13.21 -13.80
N GLY A 98 3.41 -13.88 -12.66
CA GLY A 98 2.45 -14.90 -12.24
C GLY A 98 1.07 -14.36 -11.93
N PHE A 99 0.97 -13.16 -11.36
CA PHE A 99 -0.30 -12.52 -10.98
C PHE A 99 -0.82 -11.51 -12.01
N GLY A 100 -0.03 -11.16 -13.02
CA GLY A 100 -0.35 -10.17 -14.05
C GLY A 100 -0.68 -8.80 -13.47
N ALA A 101 -1.77 -8.19 -13.93
CA ALA A 101 -2.20 -6.84 -13.54
C ALA A 101 -2.74 -6.74 -12.09
N TYR A 102 -2.72 -7.82 -11.31
CA TYR A 102 -3.29 -7.84 -9.96
C TYR A 102 -2.69 -6.78 -9.01
N PRO A 103 -1.35 -6.58 -8.91
CA PRO A 103 -0.78 -5.53 -8.06
C PRO A 103 -1.27 -4.14 -8.43
N ALA A 104 -1.40 -3.84 -9.73
CA ALA A 104 -1.95 -2.59 -10.23
C ALA A 104 -3.42 -2.41 -9.82
N ALA A 105 -4.22 -3.47 -9.98
CA ALA A 105 -5.62 -3.46 -9.59
C ALA A 105 -5.81 -3.24 -8.07
N VAL A 106 -4.97 -3.85 -7.23
CA VAL A 106 -5.00 -3.68 -5.77
C VAL A 106 -4.61 -2.26 -5.37
N HIS A 107 -3.53 -1.71 -5.96
CA HIS A 107 -3.09 -0.35 -5.68
C HIS A 107 -4.18 0.67 -6.02
N GLU A 108 -4.82 0.52 -7.18
CA GLU A 108 -5.90 1.41 -7.58
C GLU A 108 -7.16 1.22 -6.71
N GLY A 109 -7.45 0.00 -6.28
CA GLY A 109 -8.52 -0.27 -5.32
C GLY A 109 -8.26 0.40 -3.96
N TYR A 110 -7.03 0.35 -3.47
CA TYR A 110 -6.60 1.03 -2.25
C TYR A 110 -6.83 2.54 -2.35
N ARG A 111 -6.43 3.16 -3.48
CA ARG A 111 -6.62 4.58 -3.71
C ARG A 111 -8.10 4.97 -3.67
N ARG A 112 -8.96 4.24 -4.40
CA ARG A 112 -10.42 4.49 -4.40
C ARG A 112 -11.04 4.33 -3.02
N VAL A 113 -10.66 3.28 -2.27
CA VAL A 113 -11.17 3.07 -0.91
C VAL A 113 -10.76 4.22 0.00
N ARG A 114 -9.49 4.63 -0.05
CA ARG A 114 -8.98 5.75 0.74
C ARG A 114 -9.71 7.05 0.42
N ASP A 115 -9.90 7.33 -0.87
CA ASP A 115 -10.58 8.54 -1.35
C ASP A 115 -12.06 8.54 -0.90
N TYR A 116 -12.76 7.41 -1.05
CA TYR A 116 -14.16 7.26 -0.63
C TYR A 116 -14.35 7.38 0.89
N VAL A 117 -13.48 6.74 1.67
CA VAL A 117 -13.57 6.79 3.13
C VAL A 117 -13.28 8.23 3.62
N GLY A 118 -12.27 8.87 3.06
CA GLY A 118 -11.89 10.25 3.37
C GLY A 118 -11.13 10.40 4.69
N ALA A 119 -10.97 11.65 5.13
CA ALA A 119 -10.22 12.00 6.33
C ALA A 119 -10.94 11.61 7.63
N SER A 120 -10.17 11.61 8.72
CA SER A 120 -10.59 11.11 10.04
C SER A 120 -11.87 11.77 10.57
N GLY A 121 -12.82 10.93 11.00
CA GLY A 121 -14.09 11.38 11.58
C GLY A 121 -15.07 10.22 11.81
N PRO A 122 -16.21 10.45 12.49
CA PRO A 122 -17.15 9.39 12.83
C PRO A 122 -17.72 8.66 11.60
N ARG A 123 -17.87 9.35 10.47
CA ARG A 123 -18.33 8.79 9.19
C ARG A 123 -17.30 7.89 8.49
N GLN A 124 -16.03 7.96 8.89
CA GLN A 124 -14.94 7.17 8.30
C GLN A 124 -15.19 5.67 8.51
N TRP A 125 -15.57 5.27 9.73
CA TRP A 125 -15.89 3.89 10.07
C TRP A 125 -17.18 3.40 9.42
N GLU A 126 -18.21 4.25 9.33
CA GLU A 126 -19.46 3.91 8.62
C GLU A 126 -19.19 3.62 7.14
N ARG A 127 -18.40 4.48 6.48
CA ARG A 127 -18.00 4.31 5.08
C ARG A 127 -17.15 3.05 4.90
N PHE A 128 -16.18 2.81 5.77
CA PHE A 128 -15.34 1.61 5.71
C PHE A 128 -16.16 0.33 5.94
N ALA A 129 -17.07 0.31 6.92
CA ALA A 129 -17.97 -0.81 7.17
C ALA A 129 -18.87 -1.11 5.97
N ARG A 130 -19.35 -0.07 5.26
CA ARG A 130 -20.14 -0.25 4.03
C ARG A 130 -19.35 -0.97 2.94
N ILE A 131 -18.05 -0.72 2.80
CA ILE A 131 -17.19 -1.44 1.85
C ILE A 131 -17.11 -2.94 2.17
N LEU A 132 -17.12 -3.30 3.45
CA LEU A 132 -17.01 -4.70 3.89
C LEU A 132 -18.34 -5.46 3.85
N THR A 133 -19.46 -4.76 3.94
CA THR A 133 -20.79 -5.36 4.15
C THR A 133 -21.71 -5.27 2.93
N ALA A 134 -21.42 -4.39 1.97
CA ALA A 134 -22.19 -4.25 0.74
C ALA A 134 -21.38 -4.72 -0.49
N PRO A 135 -22.04 -5.29 -1.52
CA PRO A 135 -21.38 -5.64 -2.78
C PRO A 135 -21.12 -4.38 -3.62
N LEU A 136 -20.17 -3.55 -3.18
CA LEU A 136 -19.80 -2.31 -3.86
C LEU A 136 -18.96 -2.58 -5.10
N MET A 137 -19.31 -1.91 -6.19
CA MET A 137 -18.55 -1.83 -7.42
C MET A 137 -17.62 -0.60 -7.40
N PRO A 138 -16.55 -0.58 -8.21
CA PRO A 138 -15.67 0.58 -8.28
C PRO A 138 -16.39 1.90 -8.61
N ALA A 139 -17.48 1.86 -9.37
CA ALA A 139 -18.30 3.03 -9.70
C ALA A 139 -19.03 3.60 -8.47
N ASP A 140 -19.47 2.75 -7.54
CA ASP A 140 -20.19 3.19 -6.34
C ASP A 140 -19.31 4.02 -5.39
N LEU A 141 -17.99 3.93 -5.54
CA LEU A 141 -17.01 4.71 -4.79
C LEU A 141 -16.68 6.06 -5.46
N ALA A 142 -17.07 6.26 -6.72
CA ALA A 142 -16.75 7.46 -7.50
C ALA A 142 -17.76 8.61 -7.29
N ASP A 143 -19.00 8.29 -6.93
CA ASP A 143 -20.12 9.26 -6.84
C ASP A 143 -20.30 9.91 -5.45
N THR A 144 -19.26 9.90 -4.61
CA THR A 144 -19.35 10.52 -3.27
C THR A 144 -18.80 11.94 -3.34
N PRO A 145 -19.58 12.99 -3.00
CA PRO A 145 -19.12 14.38 -3.02
C PRO A 145 -18.02 14.66 -2.00
#